data_AF-A0A1Q8EQY0-F1
#
_entry.id   AF-A0A1Q8EQY0-F1
#
_cell.length_a   1.000
_cell.length_b   1.000
_cell.length_c   1.000
_cell.angle_alpha   90.00
_cell.angle_beta   90.00
_cell.angle_gamma   90.00
#
_symmetry.space_group_name_H-M   'P 1'
#
loop_
_entity.id
_entity.type
_entity.pdbx_description
1 polymer ?
#
loop_
_entity_poly.entity_id
_entity_poly.type
_entity_poly.pdbx_seq_one_letter_code
_entity_poly.pdbx_strand_id
1 'polypeptide(L)'
;MGAEYLADLSTTANASMDIVGSKAADVPKDVAKDEGKKIVKDVLEGRDWWERMKHDLKDLARAPLRVFKVLKSAALDAAAEVIPPLRDNPAMAEIAKTGANVRIDGAIDRLNKDIDEVKALSGPPLKRIELTVYGFDYGATLARGFLYRLLDRCLIDGEKVEYQGAQVVVLFAGLFDAVDRSRSDIPLIDDYIPVPTSNVLGDANVLPKQVKQALHLVAAHERRFYRRASLLGKGNAKWREELMPGVSEDIGGSLLAGEQKPSAELALVSLHRMYRAAFQAGAPFPHIEDLPLQGRKLSNLFTFNDHINGKTAIGLVKHYQSAAKSSIAQLKNLNLGDKAPFLGHMRLYIRWLALIFRPYVQRLREIGEEQDRLNASQYAAGNSAGLLGRPVETQEKKQARLKRTQELNAEREALRAELGWLEEVDNEARSMRSGRTRDGYRAAGTPQQMQVWQVLLEEEWFKEQLSPLPPEVSLLFGHFIHDQLVQSLAQRSVKSVSGQCYFDIRGIDLLEEEEKS
;
A
#
# COMPACT_ATOMS: atom_id res chain seq x y z
N MET A 1 -18.99 -33.77 -8.50
CA MET A 1 -17.98 -32.75 -8.85
C MET A 1 -18.25 -31.36 -8.28
N GLY A 2 -19.48 -30.99 -7.83
CA GLY A 2 -19.74 -29.68 -7.20
C GLY A 2 -19.43 -29.56 -5.70
N ALA A 3 -19.47 -30.66 -4.94
CA ALA A 3 -19.24 -30.64 -3.49
C ALA A 3 -17.75 -30.46 -3.10
N GLU A 4 -16.81 -31.02 -3.87
CA GLU A 4 -15.38 -30.86 -3.63
C GLU A 4 -14.89 -29.43 -4.00
N TYR A 5 -15.55 -28.77 -4.95
CA TYR A 5 -15.23 -27.39 -5.33
C TYR A 5 -15.74 -26.35 -4.32
N LEU A 6 -16.89 -26.62 -3.68
CA LEU A 6 -17.41 -25.81 -2.58
C LEU A 6 -16.58 -25.94 -1.30
N ALA A 7 -15.93 -27.08 -1.07
CA ALA A 7 -15.02 -27.26 0.07
C ALA A 7 -13.78 -26.36 -0.05
N ASP A 8 -13.23 -26.19 -1.26
CA ASP A 8 -12.06 -25.35 -1.53
C ASP A 8 -12.37 -23.84 -1.40
N LEU A 9 -13.57 -23.43 -1.85
CA LEU A 9 -14.13 -22.09 -1.60
C LEU A 9 -14.39 -21.86 -0.11
N SER A 10 -14.94 -22.84 0.63
CA SER A 10 -15.15 -22.72 2.08
C SER A 10 -13.85 -22.63 2.86
N THR A 11 -12.78 -23.30 2.39
CA THR A 11 -11.46 -23.25 3.06
C THR A 11 -10.81 -21.88 2.87
N THR A 12 -11.02 -21.25 1.72
CA THR A 12 -10.58 -19.88 1.42
C THR A 12 -11.43 -18.83 2.17
N ALA A 13 -12.73 -19.08 2.33
CA ALA A 13 -13.71 -18.23 3.00
C ALA A 13 -13.65 -18.29 4.55
N ASN A 14 -13.40 -19.46 5.12
CA ASN A 14 -13.36 -19.66 6.57
C ASN A 14 -12.13 -19.01 7.23
N ALA A 15 -11.05 -18.76 6.48
CA ALA A 15 -9.89 -18.01 6.98
C ALA A 15 -10.23 -16.53 7.31
N SER A 16 -11.33 -15.99 6.75
CA SER A 16 -11.81 -14.62 6.96
C SER A 16 -12.80 -14.46 8.13
N MET A 17 -13.36 -15.55 8.66
CA MET A 17 -14.50 -15.47 9.60
C MET A 17 -14.13 -15.25 11.08
N ASP A 18 -12.87 -15.48 11.50
CA ASP A 18 -12.47 -15.38 12.91
C ASP A 18 -12.24 -13.93 13.42
N ILE A 19 -12.38 -12.91 12.56
CA ILE A 19 -11.84 -11.56 12.84
C ILE A 19 -12.92 -10.53 13.22
N VAL A 20 -14.19 -10.73 12.83
CA VAL A 20 -15.23 -9.66 12.88
C VAL A 20 -15.91 -9.50 14.26
N GLY A 21 -15.57 -10.36 15.24
CA GLY A 21 -16.31 -10.47 16.51
C GLY A 21 -16.00 -9.45 17.62
N SER A 22 -15.06 -8.52 17.45
CA SER A 22 -14.67 -7.64 18.57
C SER A 22 -14.37 -6.20 18.15
N LYS A 23 -15.29 -5.27 18.47
CA LYS A 23 -15.05 -3.88 18.92
C LYS A 23 -16.25 -2.98 18.59
N ALA A 24 -17.14 -2.80 19.57
CA ALA A 24 -18.02 -1.64 19.64
C ALA A 24 -18.40 -1.38 21.11
N ALA A 25 -17.76 -0.38 21.74
CA ALA A 25 -18.25 0.22 22.99
C ALA A 25 -17.67 1.64 23.21
N ASP A 26 -18.60 2.59 23.29
CA ASP A 26 -18.69 3.83 24.09
C ASP A 26 -17.66 4.98 24.04
N VAL A 27 -18.20 6.20 23.83
CA VAL A 27 -17.66 7.49 24.33
C VAL A 27 -18.81 8.48 24.66
N PRO A 28 -18.86 9.09 25.87
CA PRO A 28 -19.75 10.21 26.21
C PRO A 28 -19.04 11.59 26.36
N LYS A 29 -19.86 12.63 26.62
CA LYS A 29 -19.69 14.08 26.36
C LYS A 29 -19.21 14.96 27.54
N ASP A 30 -18.73 16.17 27.18
CA ASP A 30 -18.98 17.52 27.78
C ASP A 30 -17.85 18.35 28.46
N VAL A 31 -18.02 19.69 28.30
CA VAL A 31 -17.52 20.91 29.02
C VAL A 31 -16.04 21.33 28.78
N ALA A 32 -15.59 22.53 28.35
CA ALA A 32 -15.96 23.96 28.29
C ALA A 32 -15.21 24.89 29.29
N LYS A 33 -14.53 25.91 28.69
CA LYS A 33 -14.21 27.30 29.14
C LYS A 33 -12.93 27.70 29.94
N ASP A 34 -12.37 28.80 29.40
CA ASP A 34 -11.60 29.93 29.96
C ASP A 34 -10.16 29.76 30.45
N GLU A 35 -9.20 30.38 29.73
CA GLU A 35 -8.15 31.28 30.28
C GLU A 35 -7.27 31.93 29.18
N GLY A 36 -7.84 32.85 28.40
CA GLY A 36 -7.15 33.60 27.35
C GLY A 36 -6.37 34.85 27.81
N LYS A 37 -5.84 34.91 29.04
CA LYS A 37 -5.29 36.17 29.60
C LYS A 37 -3.89 36.14 30.21
N LYS A 38 -3.16 35.03 30.17
CA LYS A 38 -1.78 34.95 30.71
C LYS A 38 -0.66 34.92 29.66
N ILE A 39 -0.99 34.61 28.40
CA ILE A 39 -0.01 34.33 27.33
C ILE A 39 0.79 35.59 26.90
N VAL A 40 0.25 36.79 27.12
CA VAL A 40 0.86 38.04 26.65
C VAL A 40 2.05 38.50 27.51
N LYS A 41 2.21 37.97 28.73
CA LYS A 41 3.23 38.48 29.68
C LYS A 41 4.54 37.69 29.70
N ASP A 42 4.53 36.42 29.31
CA ASP A 42 5.71 35.54 29.41
C ASP A 42 6.55 35.48 28.12
N VAL A 43 6.08 36.11 27.03
CA VAL A 43 6.82 36.22 25.75
C VAL A 43 7.96 37.25 25.84
N LEU A 44 8.01 38.04 26.91
CA LEU A 44 8.97 39.13 27.08
C LEU A 44 10.28 38.75 27.77
N GLU A 45 10.42 37.53 28.32
CA GLU A 45 11.62 37.14 29.06
C GLU A 45 12.13 35.76 28.62
N GLY A 46 13.01 35.75 27.62
CA GLY A 46 13.57 34.54 27.04
C GLY A 46 14.51 33.76 27.98
N ARG A 47 14.17 32.47 28.21
CA ARG A 47 15.08 31.31 28.32
C ARG A 47 14.29 29.98 28.43
N ASP A 48 14.87 28.94 27.84
CA ASP A 48 14.62 27.48 27.94
C ASP A 48 13.26 26.88 27.55
N TRP A 49 13.14 26.53 26.26
CA TRP A 49 11.97 25.88 25.65
C TRP A 49 11.99 24.33 25.68
N TRP A 50 13.16 23.71 25.88
CA TRP A 50 13.32 22.25 25.85
C TRP A 50 12.89 21.54 27.13
N GLU A 51 12.94 22.20 28.29
CA GLU A 51 12.51 21.58 29.56
C GLU A 51 10.98 21.53 29.73
N ARG A 52 10.22 22.45 29.10
CA ARG A 52 8.75 22.45 29.16
C ARG A 52 8.09 21.43 28.24
N MET A 53 8.75 21.04 27.14
CA MET A 53 8.18 20.05 26.21
C MET A 53 7.98 18.66 26.84
N LYS A 54 8.74 18.33 27.90
CA LYS A 54 8.57 17.07 28.65
C LYS A 54 7.36 17.08 29.59
N HIS A 55 6.85 18.25 29.96
CA HIS A 55 5.82 18.36 31.00
C HIS A 55 4.40 18.53 30.45
N ASP A 56 4.23 18.88 29.16
CA ASP A 56 2.91 19.16 28.55
C ASP A 56 2.33 17.99 27.72
N LEU A 57 3.01 16.84 27.68
CA LEU A 57 2.54 15.63 27.00
C LEU A 57 1.34 14.95 27.70
N LYS A 58 0.93 15.41 28.89
CA LYS A 58 -0.11 14.79 29.71
C LYS A 58 -1.52 15.39 29.59
N ASP A 59 -1.68 16.60 29.04
CA ASP A 59 -2.98 17.31 29.10
C ASP A 59 -3.72 17.49 27.76
N LEU A 60 -3.23 16.86 26.68
CA LEU A 60 -3.72 17.09 25.30
C LEU A 60 -4.90 16.21 24.85
N ALA A 61 -5.79 15.83 25.77
CA ALA A 61 -6.89 14.90 25.49
C ALA A 61 -8.27 15.56 25.22
N ARG A 62 -8.42 16.89 25.20
CA ARG A 62 -9.77 17.52 25.24
C ARG A 62 -9.98 18.70 24.26
N ALA A 63 -10.65 18.38 23.14
CA ALA A 63 -11.50 19.22 22.25
C ALA A 63 -10.90 19.85 20.94
N PRO A 64 -11.33 19.43 19.72
CA PRO A 64 -10.63 19.73 18.46
C PRO A 64 -11.33 20.66 17.40
N LEU A 65 -12.32 21.50 17.75
CA LEU A 65 -13.27 22.03 16.72
C LEU A 65 -13.38 23.57 16.50
N ARG A 66 -12.34 24.40 16.67
CA ARG A 66 -12.46 25.86 16.40
C ARG A 66 -11.27 26.54 15.70
N VAL A 67 -10.97 26.19 14.44
CA VAL A 67 -9.83 26.81 13.70
C VAL A 67 -10.19 27.49 12.36
N PHE A 68 -11.45 27.45 11.90
CA PHE A 68 -11.79 27.92 10.53
C PHE A 68 -11.80 29.43 10.25
N LYS A 69 -11.41 30.30 11.18
CA LYS A 69 -11.38 31.75 10.93
C LYS A 69 -10.18 32.38 11.61
N VAL A 70 -9.13 32.64 10.84
CA VAL A 70 -8.21 33.79 10.90
C VAL A 70 -6.94 33.39 10.17
N LEU A 71 -6.72 33.90 8.97
CA LEU A 71 -5.36 34.20 8.50
C LEU A 71 -5.44 35.12 7.27
N LYS A 72 -5.25 36.41 7.53
CA LYS A 72 -4.85 37.40 6.51
C LYS A 72 -3.64 38.15 7.07
N SER A 73 -2.64 38.30 6.20
CA SER A 73 -1.47 39.20 6.25
C SER A 73 -0.16 38.73 6.90
N ALA A 74 0.87 38.78 6.05
CA ALA A 74 2.25 39.23 6.24
C ALA A 74 3.25 38.39 7.07
N ALA A 75 4.06 37.59 6.35
CA ALA A 75 5.54 37.64 6.33
C ALA A 75 6.05 36.34 5.67
N LEU A 76 6.47 36.45 4.42
CA LEU A 76 7.04 35.38 3.61
C LEU A 76 8.49 35.11 4.01
N ASP A 77 8.88 33.82 3.93
CA ASP A 77 10.25 33.27 3.83
C ASP A 77 11.00 32.74 5.07
N ALA A 78 10.42 32.65 6.26
CA ALA A 78 11.12 31.94 7.36
C ALA A 78 10.24 31.20 8.40
N ALA A 79 8.92 31.14 8.23
CA ALA A 79 8.02 30.69 9.29
C ALA A 79 7.01 29.62 8.85
N ALA A 80 7.45 28.59 8.10
CA ALA A 80 6.61 27.42 7.84
C ALA A 80 6.59 26.40 8.99
N GLU A 81 7.39 26.61 10.05
CA GLU A 81 7.50 25.66 11.18
C GLU A 81 6.36 25.73 12.20
N VAL A 82 5.43 26.68 12.10
CA VAL A 82 4.57 27.03 13.26
C VAL A 82 3.07 27.03 12.95
N ILE A 83 2.56 25.97 12.32
CA ILE A 83 1.11 25.70 12.34
C ILE A 83 0.86 24.26 12.86
N PRO A 84 0.92 24.04 14.19
CA PRO A 84 0.69 22.73 14.81
C PRO A 84 -0.61 22.02 14.37
N PRO A 85 -1.76 22.70 14.18
CA PRO A 85 -2.99 22.03 13.73
C PRO A 85 -2.90 21.40 12.33
N LEU A 86 -2.01 21.92 11.46
CA LEU A 86 -1.78 21.37 10.12
C LEU A 86 -0.76 20.23 10.13
N ARG A 87 0.27 20.30 10.99
CA ARG A 87 1.21 19.20 11.24
C ARG A 87 0.53 17.98 11.87
N ASP A 88 -0.43 18.24 12.76
CA ASP A 88 -1.05 17.19 13.58
C ASP A 88 -2.26 16.52 12.88
N ASN A 89 -2.58 16.91 11.63
CA ASN A 89 -3.55 16.21 10.79
C ASN A 89 -2.82 15.15 9.94
N PRO A 90 -3.07 13.84 10.14
CA PRO A 90 -2.39 12.76 9.45
C PRO A 90 -2.42 12.88 7.92
N ALA A 91 -3.57 13.31 7.36
CA ALA A 91 -3.72 13.51 5.93
C ALA A 91 -2.86 14.69 5.43
N MET A 92 -2.76 15.78 6.20
CA MET A 92 -1.95 16.94 5.82
C MET A 92 -0.46 16.75 6.10
N ALA A 93 -0.06 15.96 7.09
CA ALA A 93 1.33 15.57 7.28
C ALA A 93 1.82 14.63 6.17
N GLU A 94 0.95 13.72 5.71
CA GLU A 94 1.20 12.83 4.57
C GLU A 94 1.29 13.61 3.25
N ILE A 95 0.53 14.70 3.09
CA ILE A 95 0.45 15.53 1.88
C ILE A 95 1.48 16.68 1.86
N ALA A 96 1.70 17.39 2.98
CA ALA A 96 2.51 18.62 3.05
C ALA A 96 4.00 18.38 3.31
N LYS A 97 4.42 17.14 3.64
CA LYS A 97 5.83 16.69 3.63
C LYS A 97 6.81 17.56 4.43
N THR A 98 6.35 18.24 5.49
CA THR A 98 7.20 19.12 6.29
C THR A 98 8.31 18.31 7.00
N GLY A 99 9.52 18.86 7.05
CA GLY A 99 10.66 18.26 7.74
C GLY A 99 11.48 17.22 6.96
N ALA A 100 11.37 17.11 5.63
CA ALA A 100 12.24 16.24 4.82
C ALA A 100 13.72 16.67 4.91
N ASN A 101 14.00 17.95 4.64
CA ASN A 101 15.35 18.52 4.78
C ASN A 101 15.85 18.43 6.23
N VAL A 102 14.99 18.69 7.22
CA VAL A 102 15.34 18.55 8.65
C VAL A 102 15.77 17.12 8.99
N ARG A 103 15.08 16.10 8.46
CA ARG A 103 15.45 14.69 8.66
C ARG A 103 16.77 14.34 7.99
N ILE A 104 17.00 14.84 6.77
CA ILE A 104 18.27 14.62 6.04
C ILE A 104 19.42 15.31 6.76
N ASP A 105 19.27 16.60 7.11
CA ASP A 105 20.29 17.37 7.81
C ASP A 105 20.57 16.77 9.20
N GLY A 106 19.53 16.35 9.92
CA GLY A 106 19.67 15.63 11.19
C GLY A 106 20.43 14.29 11.06
N ALA A 107 20.28 13.58 9.93
CA ALA A 107 21.06 12.37 9.67
C ALA A 107 22.54 12.68 9.38
N ILE A 108 22.83 13.79 8.68
CA ILE A 108 24.21 14.26 8.48
C ILE A 108 24.83 14.72 9.80
N ASP A 109 24.10 15.46 10.63
CA ASP A 109 24.55 15.90 11.94
C ASP A 109 24.84 14.71 12.86
N ARG A 110 24.01 13.66 12.79
CA ARG A 110 24.26 12.41 13.51
C ARG A 110 25.55 11.73 13.03
N LEU A 111 25.76 11.64 11.72
CA LEU A 111 27.00 11.08 11.15
C LEU A 111 28.24 11.87 11.61
N ASN A 112 28.17 13.20 11.61
CA ASN A 112 29.26 14.05 12.06
C ASN A 112 29.58 13.81 13.54
N LYS A 113 28.54 13.71 14.38
CA LYS A 113 28.70 13.39 15.80
C LYS A 113 29.40 12.03 15.99
N ASP A 114 28.96 10.99 15.27
CA ASP A 114 29.56 9.66 15.37
C ASP A 114 31.04 9.68 14.90
N ILE A 115 31.38 10.47 13.87
CA ILE A 115 32.77 10.68 13.40
C ILE A 115 33.61 11.39 14.46
N ASP A 116 33.08 12.45 15.07
CA ASP A 116 33.78 13.23 16.09
C ASP A 116 34.05 12.39 17.35
N GLU A 117 33.07 11.58 17.77
CA GLU A 117 33.24 10.62 18.87
C GLU A 117 34.36 9.63 18.57
N VAL A 118 34.44 9.07 17.35
CA VAL A 118 35.51 8.16 16.94
C VAL A 118 36.87 8.86 16.88
N LYS A 119 36.94 10.09 16.37
CA LYS A 119 38.19 10.88 16.31
C LYS A 119 38.70 11.29 17.69
N ALA A 120 37.81 11.43 18.67
CA ALA A 120 38.16 11.75 20.05
C ALA A 120 38.73 10.55 20.83
N LEU A 121 38.50 9.31 20.36
CA LEU A 121 39.13 8.13 20.96
C LEU A 121 40.65 8.17 20.75
N SER A 122 41.42 7.80 21.78
CA SER A 122 42.90 7.77 21.75
C SER A 122 43.49 6.64 20.88
N GLY A 123 42.81 6.27 19.79
CA GLY A 123 43.12 5.13 18.93
C GLY A 123 43.73 5.52 17.57
N PRO A 124 43.81 4.54 16.64
CA PRO A 124 44.26 4.79 15.28
C PRO A 124 43.40 5.84 14.57
N PRO A 125 43.97 6.63 13.64
CA PRO A 125 43.22 7.64 12.90
C PRO A 125 42.11 7.01 12.05
N LEU A 126 40.94 7.63 12.00
CA LEU A 126 39.85 7.23 11.12
C LEU A 126 40.30 7.34 9.65
N LYS A 127 40.36 6.20 8.95
CA LYS A 127 40.78 6.15 7.54
C LYS A 127 39.63 5.89 6.56
N ARG A 128 38.59 5.20 6.99
CA ARG A 128 37.51 4.73 6.11
C ARG A 128 36.18 4.68 6.83
N ILE A 129 35.13 5.10 6.13
CA ILE A 129 33.73 5.06 6.54
C ILE A 129 33.00 4.22 5.49
N GLU A 130 32.38 3.13 5.94
CA GLU A 130 31.55 2.28 5.09
C GLU A 130 30.08 2.52 5.41
N LEU A 131 29.34 2.99 4.41
CA LEU A 131 27.96 3.41 4.57
C LEU A 131 27.01 2.42 3.90
N THR A 132 26.00 1.99 4.65
CA THR A 132 24.81 1.33 4.11
C THR A 132 23.59 2.14 4.52
N VAL A 133 22.68 2.41 3.58
CA VAL A 133 21.47 3.18 3.83
C VAL A 133 20.24 2.34 3.52
N TYR A 134 19.20 2.48 4.35
CA TYR A 134 17.93 1.80 4.16
C TYR A 134 16.80 2.83 4.22
N GLY A 135 15.75 2.61 3.44
CA GLY A 135 14.55 3.42 3.54
C GLY A 135 13.33 2.72 2.96
N PHE A 136 12.18 3.02 3.53
CA PHE A 136 10.87 2.51 3.11
C PHE A 136 9.96 3.67 2.72
N ASP A 137 9.21 3.52 1.63
CA ASP A 137 8.20 4.48 1.16
C ASP A 137 8.86 5.86 0.98
N TYR A 138 8.36 6.93 1.61
CA TYR A 138 9.01 8.23 1.52
C TYR A 138 10.39 8.26 2.18
N GLY A 139 10.64 7.39 3.17
CA GLY A 139 11.96 7.21 3.77
C GLY A 139 13.01 6.69 2.80
N ALA A 140 12.62 5.95 1.75
CA ALA A 140 13.53 5.53 0.69
C ALA A 140 13.95 6.72 -0.19
N THR A 141 13.04 7.65 -0.44
CA THR A 141 13.33 8.92 -1.13
C THR A 141 14.22 9.82 -0.27
N LEU A 142 13.98 9.87 1.05
CA LEU A 142 14.88 10.55 1.99
C LEU A 142 16.27 9.91 2.05
N ALA A 143 16.38 8.58 1.94
CA ALA A 143 17.67 7.89 1.87
C ALA A 143 18.46 8.31 0.62
N ARG A 144 17.80 8.44 -0.54
CA ARG A 144 18.42 8.98 -1.76
C ARG A 144 18.88 10.42 -1.55
N GLY A 145 18.01 11.29 -1.02
CA GLY A 145 18.34 12.68 -0.71
C GLY A 145 19.48 12.84 0.30
N PHE A 146 19.55 11.96 1.31
CA PHE A 146 20.66 11.90 2.26
C PHE A 146 21.98 11.58 1.57
N LEU A 147 22.00 10.62 0.64
CA LEU A 147 23.22 10.29 -0.09
C LEU A 147 23.71 11.45 -0.96
N TYR A 148 22.82 12.14 -1.69
CA TYR A 148 23.20 13.35 -2.42
C TYR A 148 23.76 14.43 -1.50
N ARG A 149 23.03 14.75 -0.42
CA ARG A 149 23.45 15.78 0.54
C ARG A 149 24.80 15.45 1.19
N LEU A 150 25.08 14.18 1.46
CA LEU A 150 26.37 13.74 1.97
C LEU A 150 27.47 13.90 0.92
N LEU A 151 27.23 13.41 -0.30
CA LEU A 151 28.21 13.43 -1.40
C LEU A 151 28.54 14.85 -1.85
N ASP A 152 27.59 15.79 -1.78
CA ASP A 152 27.84 17.22 -2.03
C ASP A 152 28.83 17.85 -1.04
N ARG A 153 28.97 17.25 0.15
CA ARG A 153 29.93 17.68 1.18
C ARG A 153 31.25 16.88 1.11
N CYS A 154 31.38 15.96 0.15
CA CYS A 154 32.58 15.15 -0.04
C CYS A 154 33.52 15.76 -1.08
N LEU A 155 34.81 15.50 -0.94
CA LEU A 155 35.77 15.68 -2.01
C LEU A 155 35.73 14.44 -2.90
N ILE A 156 35.41 14.61 -4.18
CA ILE A 156 35.27 13.53 -5.14
C ILE A 156 36.36 13.66 -6.22
N ASP A 157 37.27 12.70 -6.28
CA ASP A 157 38.30 12.56 -7.32
C ASP A 157 38.19 11.19 -7.98
N GLY A 158 37.54 11.16 -9.15
CA GLY A 158 37.18 9.91 -9.83
C GLY A 158 36.27 9.03 -8.96
N GLU A 159 36.77 7.84 -8.58
CA GLU A 159 36.07 6.90 -7.70
C GLU A 159 36.35 7.14 -6.20
N LYS A 160 37.33 8.00 -5.86
CA LYS A 160 37.65 8.31 -4.48
C LYS A 160 36.71 9.38 -3.96
N VAL A 161 36.01 9.05 -2.88
CA VAL A 161 35.14 9.97 -2.15
C VAL A 161 35.74 10.13 -0.77
N GLU A 162 36.01 11.36 -0.36
CA GLU A 162 36.55 11.67 0.96
C GLU A 162 35.62 12.61 1.72
N TYR A 163 35.39 12.31 3.00
CA TYR A 163 34.61 13.12 3.92
C TYR A 163 35.36 13.31 5.23
N GLN A 164 35.60 14.57 5.59
CA GLN A 164 36.35 14.95 6.79
C GLN A 164 37.68 14.18 7.01
N GLY A 165 38.44 13.94 5.94
CA GLY A 165 39.73 13.26 5.97
C GLY A 165 39.69 11.73 6.00
N ALA A 166 38.50 11.11 5.87
CA ALA A 166 38.32 9.67 5.75
C ALA A 166 37.70 9.30 4.40
N GLN A 167 38.12 8.16 3.83
CA GLN A 167 37.52 7.63 2.61
C GLN A 167 36.09 7.16 2.88
N VAL A 168 35.11 7.67 2.14
CA VAL A 168 33.72 7.21 2.21
C VAL A 168 33.47 6.17 1.12
N VAL A 169 32.86 5.05 1.50
CA VAL A 169 32.43 4.01 0.59
C VAL A 169 30.96 3.72 0.84
N VAL A 170 30.09 4.11 -0.10
CA VAL A 170 28.67 3.74 -0.05
C VAL A 170 28.52 2.32 -0.58
N LEU A 171 28.52 1.35 0.34
CA LEU A 171 28.48 -0.07 0.03
C LEU A 171 27.14 -0.48 -0.57
N PHE A 172 26.04 -0.07 0.07
CA PHE A 172 24.71 -0.58 -0.24
C PHE A 172 23.60 0.45 0.02
N ALA A 173 22.66 0.55 -0.92
CA ALA A 173 21.38 1.22 -0.72
C ALA A 173 20.23 0.19 -0.80
N GLY A 174 19.52 0.00 0.32
CA GLY A 174 18.36 -0.89 0.41
C GLY A 174 17.06 -0.10 0.46
N LEU A 175 16.30 -0.13 -0.63
CA LEU A 175 15.07 0.64 -0.78
C LEU A 175 13.85 -0.29 -0.78
N PHE A 176 12.86 0.02 0.04
CA PHE A 176 11.55 -0.61 0.03
C PHE A 176 10.55 0.40 -0.52
N ASP A 177 9.95 0.07 -1.66
CA ASP A 177 8.89 0.80 -2.32
C ASP A 177 9.05 2.33 -2.33
N ALA A 178 10.23 2.82 -2.75
CA ALA A 178 10.50 4.25 -2.89
C ALA A 178 9.39 4.96 -3.68
N VAL A 179 8.80 5.99 -3.06
CA VAL A 179 7.76 6.80 -3.69
C VAL A 179 8.21 8.23 -3.92
N ASP A 180 7.94 8.76 -5.10
CA ASP A 180 7.90 10.21 -5.25
C ASP A 180 6.47 10.69 -4.96
N ARG A 181 6.39 11.64 -4.03
CA ARG A 181 5.13 12.32 -3.73
C ARG A 181 5.12 13.74 -4.26
N SER A 182 6.23 14.23 -4.82
CA SER A 182 6.48 15.63 -5.22
C SER A 182 5.49 16.13 -6.27
N ARG A 183 5.01 15.25 -7.14
CA ARG A 183 3.91 15.51 -8.08
C ARG A 183 2.60 15.03 -7.46
N SER A 184 1.96 15.89 -6.69
CA SER A 184 0.58 15.69 -6.28
C SER A 184 -0.31 16.47 -7.24
N ASP A 185 -0.56 15.92 -8.42
CA ASP A 185 -1.62 16.34 -9.32
C ASP A 185 -2.99 16.00 -8.70
N ILE A 186 -3.28 16.56 -7.51
CA ILE A 186 -4.58 16.50 -6.86
C ILE A 186 -5.38 17.69 -7.41
N PRO A 187 -6.33 17.46 -8.35
CA PRO A 187 -7.13 18.53 -8.89
C PRO A 187 -7.92 19.18 -7.74
N LEU A 188 -7.97 20.52 -7.71
CA LEU A 188 -8.62 21.40 -6.71
C LEU A 188 -7.79 21.84 -5.50
N ILE A 189 -6.73 21.12 -5.09
CA ILE A 189 -5.89 21.55 -3.94
C ILE A 189 -4.83 22.55 -4.37
N ASP A 190 -4.14 22.31 -5.49
CA ASP A 190 -3.09 23.20 -6.01
C ASP A 190 -3.65 24.57 -6.45
N ASP A 191 -4.93 24.65 -6.82
CA ASP A 191 -5.58 25.91 -7.24
C ASP A 191 -6.03 26.79 -6.06
N TYR A 192 -6.23 26.22 -4.86
CA TYR A 192 -6.83 26.93 -3.71
C TYR A 192 -5.91 27.06 -2.49
N ILE A 193 -4.81 26.32 -2.41
CA ILE A 193 -3.85 26.39 -1.30
C ILE A 193 -2.52 26.95 -1.83
N PRO A 194 -2.13 28.19 -1.48
CA PRO A 194 -0.86 28.79 -1.92
C PRO A 194 0.31 28.30 -1.04
N VAL A 195 0.43 26.98 -0.88
CA VAL A 195 1.55 26.32 -0.21
C VAL A 195 2.17 25.39 -1.25
N PRO A 196 3.49 25.47 -1.52
CA PRO A 196 4.11 24.54 -2.44
C PRO A 196 3.89 23.10 -1.94
N THR A 197 3.04 22.34 -2.61
CA THR A 197 2.74 20.93 -2.33
C THR A 197 3.88 20.01 -2.79
N SER A 198 4.81 20.55 -3.58
CA SER A 198 5.98 19.87 -4.14
C SER A 198 7.27 20.19 -3.35
N ASN A 199 7.60 19.35 -2.36
CA ASN A 199 8.96 19.28 -1.83
C ASN A 199 9.82 18.46 -2.79
N VAL A 200 10.10 19.00 -3.98
CA VAL A 200 11.02 18.37 -4.94
C VAL A 200 12.38 18.29 -4.27
N LEU A 201 12.79 17.09 -3.88
CA LEU A 201 14.10 16.83 -3.28
C LEU A 201 15.20 16.77 -4.37
N GLY A 202 15.19 17.73 -5.31
CA GLY A 202 16.13 17.79 -6.44
C GLY A 202 16.35 16.43 -7.11
N ASP A 203 17.62 16.01 -7.19
CA ASP A 203 18.08 14.76 -7.81
C ASP A 203 17.74 13.48 -7.02
N ALA A 204 17.01 13.57 -5.90
CA ALA A 204 16.67 12.40 -5.06
C ALA A 204 15.79 11.35 -5.76
N ASN A 205 15.34 11.61 -6.99
CA ASN A 205 14.68 10.62 -7.84
C ASN A 205 15.66 9.65 -8.52
N VAL A 206 16.95 9.95 -8.55
CA VAL A 206 18.01 9.02 -9.01
C VAL A 206 18.81 8.55 -7.80
N LEU A 207 19.57 7.47 -7.93
CA LEU A 207 20.55 7.07 -6.92
C LEU A 207 21.94 7.59 -7.35
N PRO A 208 22.79 8.13 -6.44
CA PRO A 208 24.11 8.60 -6.83
C PRO A 208 24.99 7.48 -7.42
N LYS A 209 25.73 7.78 -8.48
CA LYS A 209 26.61 6.79 -9.15
C LYS A 209 27.69 6.19 -8.24
N GLN A 210 28.02 6.87 -7.15
CA GLN A 210 28.97 6.44 -6.12
C GLN A 210 28.45 5.25 -5.29
N VAL A 211 27.16 4.92 -5.36
CA VAL A 211 26.60 3.75 -4.69
C VAL A 211 27.03 2.47 -5.39
N LYS A 212 27.80 1.63 -4.67
CA LYS A 212 28.39 0.41 -5.25
C LYS A 212 27.35 -0.66 -5.61
N GLN A 213 26.35 -0.85 -4.76
CA GLN A 213 25.30 -1.85 -4.93
C GLN A 213 23.97 -1.30 -4.42
N ALA A 214 22.87 -1.68 -5.05
CA ALA A 214 21.54 -1.28 -4.59
C ALA A 214 20.54 -2.41 -4.82
N LEU A 215 19.56 -2.50 -3.93
CA LEU A 215 18.36 -3.29 -4.14
C LEU A 215 17.15 -2.40 -3.85
N HIS A 216 16.24 -2.31 -4.82
CA HIS A 216 14.94 -1.70 -4.63
C HIS A 216 13.85 -2.75 -4.81
N LEU A 217 13.15 -3.05 -3.71
CA LEU A 217 11.98 -3.92 -3.70
C LEU A 217 10.73 -3.06 -3.91
N VAL A 218 9.96 -3.34 -4.96
CA VAL A 218 8.93 -2.44 -5.48
C VAL A 218 7.57 -3.12 -5.37
N ALA A 219 6.56 -2.47 -4.79
CA ALA A 219 5.22 -3.04 -4.68
C ALA A 219 4.56 -3.18 -6.06
N ALA A 220 4.15 -4.39 -6.42
CA ALA A 220 3.59 -4.69 -7.73
C ALA A 220 2.09 -4.37 -7.86
N HIS A 221 1.35 -4.34 -6.75
CA HIS A 221 -0.10 -4.10 -6.72
C HIS A 221 -0.48 -2.78 -6.04
N GLU A 222 0.49 -1.88 -5.87
CA GLU A 222 0.18 -0.52 -5.46
C GLU A 222 -0.59 0.22 -6.55
N ARG A 223 -1.69 0.87 -6.18
CA ARG A 223 -2.65 1.50 -7.11
C ARG A 223 -2.91 2.96 -6.79
N ARG A 224 -2.45 3.45 -5.63
CA ARG A 224 -2.63 4.84 -5.21
C ARG A 224 -1.91 5.76 -6.17
N PHE A 225 -2.67 6.63 -6.85
CA PHE A 225 -2.12 7.56 -7.82
C PHE A 225 -1.04 8.49 -7.24
N TYR A 226 -1.20 8.88 -5.96
CA TYR A 226 -0.25 9.74 -5.23
C TYR A 226 0.98 9.00 -4.67
N ARG A 227 1.06 7.67 -4.83
CA ARG A 227 2.23 6.85 -4.47
C ARG A 227 2.93 6.35 -5.71
N ARG A 228 3.48 7.30 -6.46
CA ARG A 228 4.19 7.03 -7.71
C ARG A 228 5.52 6.34 -7.41
N ALA A 229 5.85 5.30 -8.16
CA ALA A 229 7.08 4.55 -7.97
C ALA A 229 8.29 5.36 -8.46
N SER A 230 9.25 5.62 -7.56
CA SER A 230 10.54 6.21 -7.92
C SER A 230 11.55 5.09 -8.17
N LEU A 231 11.70 4.67 -9.43
CA LEU A 231 12.53 3.53 -9.80
C LEU A 231 14.04 3.84 -9.70
N LEU A 232 14.90 2.82 -9.77
CA LEU A 232 16.36 2.98 -9.69
C LEU A 232 16.99 3.54 -10.96
N GLY A 233 16.35 3.36 -12.12
CA GLY A 233 16.92 3.67 -13.43
C GLY A 233 17.99 2.66 -13.88
N LYS A 234 18.62 2.94 -15.04
CA LYS A 234 19.55 2.01 -15.74
C LYS A 234 21.04 2.32 -15.51
N GLY A 235 21.38 3.07 -14.45
CA GLY A 235 22.70 3.68 -14.28
C GLY A 235 23.84 2.76 -13.81
N ASN A 236 23.55 1.56 -13.26
CA ASN A 236 24.58 0.68 -12.72
C ASN A 236 24.15 -0.80 -12.74
N ALA A 237 24.98 -1.67 -13.31
CA ALA A 237 24.69 -3.11 -13.46
C ALA A 237 24.59 -3.88 -12.12
N LYS A 238 25.12 -3.32 -11.03
CA LYS A 238 25.01 -3.90 -9.68
C LYS A 238 23.78 -3.43 -8.93
N TRP A 239 23.00 -2.52 -9.50
CA TRP A 239 21.71 -2.11 -8.95
C TRP A 239 20.64 -3.07 -9.44
N ARG A 240 19.79 -3.53 -8.52
CA ARG A 240 18.72 -4.48 -8.79
C ARG A 240 17.39 -3.89 -8.38
N GLU A 241 16.43 -3.98 -9.27
CA GLU A 241 15.04 -3.62 -9.02
C GLU A 241 14.18 -4.86 -9.17
N GLU A 242 13.36 -5.15 -8.15
CA GLU A 242 12.53 -6.34 -8.10
C GLU A 242 11.10 -5.96 -7.71
N LEU A 243 10.14 -6.19 -8.62
CA LEU A 243 8.73 -6.09 -8.29
C LEU A 243 8.34 -7.27 -7.41
N MET A 244 7.76 -6.97 -6.25
CA MET A 244 7.35 -7.92 -5.22
C MET A 244 5.81 -7.93 -5.10
N PRO A 245 5.19 -9.09 -4.84
CA PRO A 245 3.76 -9.16 -4.61
C PRO A 245 3.34 -8.30 -3.41
N GLY A 246 2.07 -7.88 -3.41
CA GLY A 246 1.51 -6.97 -2.42
C GLY A 246 1.49 -5.49 -2.79
N VAL A 247 0.91 -4.70 -1.88
CA VAL A 247 0.93 -3.22 -1.86
C VAL A 247 2.17 -2.69 -1.11
N SER A 248 2.34 -1.37 -1.02
CA SER A 248 3.50 -0.76 -0.34
C SER A 248 3.75 -1.32 1.07
N GLU A 249 2.69 -1.50 1.83
CA GLU A 249 2.75 -2.00 3.21
C GLU A 249 3.12 -3.48 3.31
N ASP A 250 2.78 -4.30 2.30
CA ASP A 250 3.25 -5.69 2.17
C ASP A 250 4.76 -5.77 1.90
N ILE A 251 5.37 -4.68 1.43
CA ILE A 251 6.82 -4.60 1.18
C ILE A 251 7.55 -4.08 2.42
N GLY A 252 7.02 -3.03 3.06
CA GLY A 252 7.65 -2.38 4.20
C GLY A 252 7.31 -2.96 5.58
N GLY A 253 6.22 -3.73 5.71
CA GLY A 253 5.84 -4.41 6.96
C GLY A 253 5.08 -3.54 7.96
N SER A 254 4.05 -2.83 7.51
CA SER A 254 3.23 -1.94 8.36
C SER A 254 1.79 -2.40 8.56
N LEU A 255 1.49 -3.67 8.30
CA LEU A 255 0.16 -4.28 8.48
C LEU A 255 0.20 -5.34 9.58
N LEU A 256 -0.90 -5.48 10.30
CA LEU A 256 -1.06 -6.53 11.31
C LEU A 256 -1.85 -7.72 10.75
N ALA A 257 -1.49 -8.91 11.21
CA ALA A 257 -2.26 -10.12 10.93
C ALA A 257 -3.71 -9.95 11.38
N GLY A 258 -4.65 -10.29 10.51
CA GLY A 258 -6.08 -10.19 10.74
C GLY A 258 -6.68 -8.80 10.54
N GLU A 259 -5.92 -7.76 10.16
CA GLU A 259 -6.54 -6.46 9.81
C GLU A 259 -7.34 -6.52 8.50
N GLN A 260 -6.85 -7.29 7.53
CA GLN A 260 -7.45 -7.40 6.20
C GLN A 260 -7.21 -8.76 5.58
N LYS A 261 -6.05 -9.38 5.82
CA LYS A 261 -5.77 -10.77 5.50
C LYS A 261 -5.34 -11.53 6.76
N PRO A 262 -5.45 -12.88 6.75
CA PRO A 262 -5.04 -13.69 7.89
C PRO A 262 -3.58 -13.46 8.32
N SER A 263 -2.69 -13.17 7.37
CA SER A 263 -1.26 -13.09 7.61
C SER A 263 -0.63 -11.77 7.18
N ALA A 264 0.30 -11.26 8.00
CA ALA A 264 1.21 -10.16 7.63
C ALA A 264 2.61 -10.63 7.18
N GLU A 265 2.83 -11.94 7.05
CA GLU A 265 4.17 -12.49 6.81
C GLU A 265 4.71 -12.27 5.38
N LEU A 266 3.93 -11.64 4.50
CA LEU A 266 4.41 -11.28 3.16
C LEU A 266 5.61 -10.31 3.23
N ALA A 267 5.59 -9.36 4.16
CA ALA A 267 6.67 -8.41 4.37
C ALA A 267 7.98 -9.07 4.82
N LEU A 268 7.92 -10.22 5.49
CA LEU A 268 9.11 -10.97 5.88
C LEU A 268 9.86 -11.51 4.66
N VAL A 269 9.18 -11.75 3.53
CA VAL A 269 9.84 -12.15 2.28
C VAL A 269 10.75 -11.02 1.78
N SER A 270 10.25 -9.79 1.78
CA SER A 270 11.01 -8.59 1.41
C SER A 270 12.15 -8.33 2.40
N LEU A 271 11.90 -8.47 3.69
CA LEU A 271 12.92 -8.34 4.74
C LEU A 271 14.08 -9.34 4.54
N HIS A 272 13.78 -10.62 4.32
CA HIS A 272 14.79 -11.66 4.06
C HIS A 272 15.57 -11.39 2.78
N ARG A 273 14.88 -10.98 1.70
CA ARG A 273 15.51 -10.65 0.42
C ARG A 273 16.48 -9.48 0.56
N MET A 274 16.10 -8.44 1.32
CA MET A 274 16.93 -7.27 1.60
C MET A 274 18.12 -7.62 2.49
N TYR A 275 17.89 -8.35 3.58
CA TYR A 275 18.94 -8.74 4.52
C TYR A 275 20.06 -9.51 3.82
N ARG A 276 19.69 -10.49 2.98
CA ARG A 276 20.66 -11.25 2.18
C ARG A 276 21.42 -10.38 1.18
N ALA A 277 20.76 -9.40 0.56
CA ALA A 277 21.40 -8.48 -0.37
C ALA A 277 22.41 -7.56 0.34
N ALA A 278 22.01 -7.00 1.47
CA ALA A 278 22.86 -6.15 2.29
C ALA A 278 24.09 -6.91 2.81
N PHE A 279 23.89 -8.11 3.35
CA PHE A 279 24.97 -8.99 3.80
C PHE A 279 25.95 -9.29 2.66
N GLN A 280 25.46 -9.65 1.47
CA GLN A 280 26.29 -9.89 0.27
C GLN A 280 27.03 -8.63 -0.21
N ALA A 281 26.48 -7.44 0.05
CA ALA A 281 27.11 -6.17 -0.28
C ALA A 281 28.18 -5.74 0.73
N GLY A 282 28.34 -6.49 1.83
CA GLY A 282 29.33 -6.21 2.89
C GLY A 282 28.76 -5.41 4.06
N ALA A 283 27.43 -5.29 4.20
CA ALA A 283 26.85 -4.74 5.42
C ALA A 283 27.27 -5.61 6.63
N PRO A 284 27.57 -5.02 7.79
CA PRO A 284 28.06 -5.73 8.98
C PRO A 284 26.92 -6.46 9.72
N PHE A 285 26.16 -7.27 8.99
CA PHE A 285 25.13 -8.13 9.55
C PHE A 285 25.70 -9.51 9.87
N PRO A 286 25.24 -10.18 10.94
CA PRO A 286 25.54 -11.60 11.13
C PRO A 286 24.89 -12.44 10.04
N HIS A 287 25.21 -13.74 9.98
CA HIS A 287 24.40 -14.64 9.15
C HIS A 287 22.98 -14.71 9.73
N ILE A 288 21.96 -14.88 8.88
CA ILE A 288 20.57 -14.90 9.35
C ILE A 288 20.31 -16.05 10.35
N GLU A 289 21.04 -17.15 10.21
CA GLU A 289 21.00 -18.31 11.10
C GLU A 289 21.64 -18.04 12.47
N ASP A 290 22.48 -16.99 12.56
CA ASP A 290 23.17 -16.57 13.78
C ASP A 290 22.39 -15.49 14.57
N LEU A 291 21.27 -15.00 14.03
CA LEU A 291 20.40 -14.05 14.74
C LEU A 291 19.95 -14.52 16.14
N PRO A 292 19.70 -15.83 16.39
CA PRO A 292 19.45 -16.32 17.75
C PRO A 292 20.55 -15.97 18.76
N LEU A 293 21.82 -15.89 18.32
CA LEU A 293 22.96 -15.52 19.17
C LEU A 293 22.93 -14.03 19.55
N GLN A 294 22.33 -13.18 18.72
CA GLN A 294 22.14 -11.75 18.99
C GLN A 294 20.92 -11.49 19.90
N GLY A 295 19.97 -12.41 19.91
CA GLY A 295 18.86 -12.42 20.87
C GLY A 295 17.55 -12.91 20.28
N ARG A 296 16.75 -13.57 21.12
CA ARG A 296 15.47 -14.18 20.73
C ARG A 296 14.49 -13.17 20.11
N LYS A 297 14.38 -11.96 20.68
CA LYS A 297 13.47 -10.93 20.17
C LYS A 297 13.81 -10.53 18.74
N LEU A 298 15.09 -10.35 18.43
CA LEU A 298 15.56 -10.02 17.08
C LEU A 298 15.32 -11.20 16.13
N SER A 299 15.70 -12.41 16.53
CA SER A 299 15.50 -13.61 15.71
C SER A 299 14.04 -13.80 15.31
N ASN A 300 13.10 -13.57 16.23
CA ASN A 300 11.67 -13.73 15.96
C ASN A 300 11.14 -12.76 14.89
N LEU A 301 11.78 -11.61 14.67
CA LEU A 301 11.40 -10.67 13.59
C LEU A 301 11.65 -11.25 12.18
N PHE A 302 12.48 -12.30 12.08
CA PHE A 302 12.84 -12.96 10.83
C PHE A 302 12.21 -14.36 10.70
N THR A 303 11.39 -14.80 11.65
CA THR A 303 10.81 -16.14 11.62
C THR A 303 9.44 -16.12 10.93
N PHE A 304 9.26 -17.00 9.94
CA PHE A 304 7.94 -17.31 9.38
C PHE A 304 7.23 -18.30 10.31
N ASN A 305 6.08 -17.92 10.85
CA ASN A 305 5.27 -18.72 11.75
C ASN A 305 3.95 -19.14 11.11
N ASP A 306 3.54 -18.50 10.02
CA ASP A 306 2.27 -18.76 9.34
C ASP A 306 2.45 -19.57 8.06
N HIS A 307 1.44 -20.36 7.75
CA HIS A 307 1.37 -21.18 6.55
C HIS A 307 -0.08 -21.46 6.15
N ILE A 308 -0.32 -21.56 4.85
CA ILE A 308 -1.58 -22.06 4.30
C ILE A 308 -1.28 -23.31 3.47
N ASN A 309 -2.00 -24.41 3.74
CA ASN A 309 -1.79 -25.70 3.09
C ASN A 309 -0.32 -26.17 3.11
N GLY A 310 0.36 -25.97 4.24
CA GLY A 310 1.77 -26.33 4.43
C GLY A 310 2.78 -25.46 3.64
N LYS A 311 2.33 -24.35 3.03
CA LYS A 311 3.16 -23.44 2.25
C LYS A 311 3.30 -22.10 2.99
N THR A 312 4.54 -21.67 3.17
CA THR A 312 4.87 -20.36 3.76
C THR A 312 4.79 -19.25 2.70
N ALA A 313 4.74 -18.00 3.15
CA ALA A 313 4.77 -16.83 2.26
C ALA A 313 5.96 -16.88 1.27
N ILE A 314 7.18 -17.17 1.76
CA ILE A 314 8.37 -17.27 0.89
C ILE A 314 8.27 -18.40 -0.14
N GLY A 315 7.60 -19.51 0.18
CA GLY A 315 7.33 -20.59 -0.77
C GLY A 315 6.38 -20.12 -1.87
N LEU A 316 5.24 -19.54 -1.50
CA LEU A 316 4.22 -19.05 -2.42
C LEU A 316 4.73 -17.91 -3.33
N VAL A 317 5.54 -16.98 -2.79
CA VAL A 317 6.13 -15.90 -3.58
C VAL A 317 7.02 -16.42 -4.72
N LYS A 318 7.70 -17.55 -4.57
CA LYS A 318 8.49 -18.16 -5.67
C LYS A 318 7.59 -18.59 -6.84
N HIS A 319 6.46 -19.23 -6.55
CA HIS A 319 5.49 -19.62 -7.56
C HIS A 319 4.87 -18.39 -8.23
N TYR A 320 4.52 -17.38 -7.44
CA TYR A 320 4.03 -16.10 -7.93
C TYR A 320 5.03 -15.41 -8.86
N GLN A 321 6.30 -15.31 -8.47
CA GLN A 321 7.34 -14.69 -9.30
C GLN A 321 7.53 -15.42 -10.63
N SER A 322 7.41 -16.75 -10.63
CA SER A 322 7.41 -17.52 -11.89
C SER A 322 6.21 -17.18 -12.77
N ALA A 323 5.00 -17.12 -12.19
CA ALA A 323 3.79 -16.76 -12.92
C ALA A 323 3.84 -15.31 -13.45
N ALA A 324 4.38 -14.38 -12.65
CA ALA A 324 4.56 -12.98 -13.03
C ALA A 324 5.52 -12.84 -14.21
N LYS A 325 6.66 -13.55 -14.20
CA LYS A 325 7.58 -13.58 -15.34
C LYS A 325 6.90 -14.05 -16.63
N SER A 326 6.11 -15.11 -16.56
CA SER A 326 5.32 -15.59 -17.70
C SER A 326 4.27 -14.57 -18.16
N SER A 327 3.59 -13.92 -17.22
CA SER A 327 2.60 -12.87 -17.51
C SER A 327 3.24 -11.66 -18.19
N ILE A 328 4.40 -11.20 -17.70
CA ILE A 328 5.16 -10.08 -18.29
C ILE A 328 5.66 -10.46 -19.69
N ALA A 329 6.13 -11.70 -19.88
CA ALA A 329 6.61 -12.15 -21.19
C ALA A 329 5.53 -12.12 -22.28
N GLN A 330 4.26 -12.31 -21.92
CA GLN A 330 3.13 -12.20 -22.85
C GLN A 330 2.85 -10.76 -23.30
N LEU A 331 3.34 -9.75 -22.56
CA LEU A 331 3.14 -8.33 -22.86
C LEU A 331 4.27 -7.74 -23.72
N LYS A 332 5.28 -8.53 -24.09
CA LYS A 332 6.48 -8.04 -24.81
C LYS A 332 6.19 -7.33 -26.13
N ASN A 333 5.08 -7.67 -26.79
CA ASN A 333 4.70 -7.06 -28.07
C ASN A 333 3.90 -5.76 -27.90
N LEU A 334 3.59 -5.36 -26.66
CA LEU A 334 2.89 -4.13 -26.35
C LEU A 334 3.90 -3.02 -26.02
N ASN A 335 3.75 -1.85 -26.62
CA ASN A 335 4.63 -0.70 -26.40
C ASN A 335 4.27 0.03 -25.09
N LEU A 336 4.44 -0.66 -23.96
CA LEU A 336 4.03 -0.19 -22.63
C LEU A 336 5.17 0.37 -21.77
N GLY A 337 6.41 0.31 -22.24
CA GLY A 337 7.60 0.78 -21.51
C GLY A 337 7.66 0.20 -20.09
N ASP A 338 7.94 1.07 -19.11
CA ASP A 338 8.08 0.69 -17.69
C ASP A 338 6.77 0.25 -17.02
N LYS A 339 5.61 0.42 -17.67
CA LYS A 339 4.33 -0.10 -17.19
C LYS A 339 4.17 -1.60 -17.45
N ALA A 340 4.91 -2.20 -18.39
CA ALA A 340 4.74 -3.61 -18.75
C ALA A 340 4.96 -4.59 -17.58
N PRO A 341 6.03 -4.44 -16.75
CA PRO A 341 6.20 -5.26 -15.56
C PRO A 341 5.00 -5.18 -14.61
N PHE A 342 4.59 -3.98 -14.22
CA PHE A 342 3.45 -3.75 -13.32
C PHE A 342 2.14 -4.33 -13.89
N LEU A 343 1.88 -4.13 -15.19
CA LEU A 343 0.72 -4.72 -15.84
C LEU A 343 0.75 -6.25 -15.76
N GLY A 344 1.91 -6.88 -15.95
CA GLY A 344 2.04 -8.33 -15.84
C GLY A 344 1.64 -8.87 -14.47
N HIS A 345 1.96 -8.16 -13.39
CA HIS A 345 1.50 -8.49 -12.04
C HIS A 345 0.00 -8.23 -11.86
N MET A 346 -0.49 -7.07 -12.30
CA MET A 346 -1.91 -6.71 -12.21
C MET A 346 -2.83 -7.65 -12.99
N ARG A 347 -2.38 -8.25 -14.09
CA ARG A 347 -3.13 -9.28 -14.82
C ARG A 347 -3.44 -10.49 -13.95
N LEU A 348 -2.46 -10.96 -13.16
CA LEU A 348 -2.67 -12.10 -12.26
C LEU A 348 -3.68 -11.74 -11.16
N TYR A 349 -3.61 -10.52 -10.66
CA TYR A 349 -4.55 -10.01 -9.66
C TYR A 349 -5.98 -9.91 -10.20
N ILE A 350 -6.19 -9.25 -11.35
CA ILE A 350 -7.53 -9.13 -11.96
C ILE A 350 -8.09 -10.50 -12.34
N ARG A 351 -7.25 -11.42 -12.82
CA ARG A 351 -7.65 -12.80 -13.08
C ARG A 351 -8.10 -13.52 -11.81
N TRP A 352 -7.37 -13.35 -10.70
CA TRP A 352 -7.76 -13.91 -9.41
C TRP A 352 -9.11 -13.34 -8.95
N LEU A 353 -9.32 -12.03 -9.03
CA LEU A 353 -10.60 -11.40 -8.72
C LEU A 353 -11.75 -11.95 -9.60
N ALA A 354 -11.50 -12.13 -10.89
CA ALA A 354 -12.49 -12.71 -11.79
C ALA A 354 -12.84 -14.15 -11.40
N LEU A 355 -11.83 -14.96 -11.02
CA LEU A 355 -12.02 -16.35 -10.59
C LEU A 355 -12.88 -16.49 -9.34
N ILE A 356 -12.81 -15.54 -8.39
CA ILE A 356 -13.69 -15.53 -7.20
C ILE A 356 -15.06 -14.88 -7.49
N PHE A 357 -15.13 -13.93 -8.43
CA PHE A 357 -16.37 -13.25 -8.78
C PHE A 357 -17.35 -14.14 -9.55
N ARG A 358 -16.87 -15.01 -10.46
CA ARG A 358 -17.77 -15.85 -11.26
C ARG A 358 -18.63 -16.80 -10.40
N PRO A 359 -18.06 -17.59 -9.46
CA PRO A 359 -18.85 -18.45 -8.59
C PRO A 359 -19.78 -17.66 -7.68
N TYR A 360 -19.33 -16.51 -7.17
CA TYR A 360 -20.16 -15.62 -6.34
C TYR A 360 -21.44 -15.18 -7.07
N VAL A 361 -21.32 -14.63 -8.28
CA VAL A 361 -22.49 -14.20 -9.07
C VAL A 361 -23.36 -15.37 -9.49
N GLN A 362 -22.76 -16.50 -9.85
CA GLN A 362 -23.51 -17.71 -10.17
C GLN A 362 -24.36 -18.14 -8.98
N ARG A 363 -23.79 -18.17 -7.78
CA ARG A 363 -24.51 -18.58 -6.58
C ARG A 363 -25.65 -17.62 -6.23
N LEU A 364 -25.42 -16.31 -6.36
CA LEU A 364 -26.49 -15.32 -6.18
C LEU A 364 -27.65 -15.51 -7.18
N ARG A 365 -27.34 -15.87 -8.44
CA ARG A 365 -28.36 -16.18 -9.44
C ARG A 365 -29.15 -17.42 -9.07
N GLU A 366 -28.47 -18.50 -8.69
CA GLU A 366 -29.11 -19.75 -8.26
C GLU A 366 -30.04 -19.54 -7.07
N ILE A 367 -29.62 -18.70 -6.09
CA ILE A 367 -30.46 -18.32 -4.95
C ILE A 367 -31.73 -17.58 -5.45
N GLY A 368 -31.58 -16.61 -6.36
CA GLY A 368 -32.72 -15.91 -6.95
C GLY A 368 -33.68 -16.83 -7.69
N GLU A 369 -33.17 -17.72 -8.54
CA GLU A 369 -33.96 -18.72 -9.27
C GLU A 369 -34.67 -19.70 -8.33
N GLU A 370 -34.03 -20.09 -7.21
CA GLU A 370 -34.66 -20.93 -6.19
C GLU A 370 -35.77 -20.17 -5.45
N GLN A 371 -35.55 -18.88 -5.12
CA GLN A 371 -36.58 -18.03 -4.52
C GLN A 371 -37.78 -17.85 -5.46
N ASP A 372 -37.57 -17.62 -6.74
CA ASP A 372 -38.62 -17.51 -7.74
C ASP A 372 -39.40 -18.82 -7.90
N ARG A 373 -38.71 -19.97 -7.91
CA ARG A 373 -39.35 -21.30 -7.91
C ARG A 373 -40.18 -21.53 -6.66
N LEU A 374 -39.68 -21.16 -5.49
CA LEU A 374 -40.42 -21.26 -4.22
C LEU A 374 -41.67 -20.35 -4.24
N ASN A 375 -41.53 -19.12 -4.73
CA ASN A 375 -42.65 -18.18 -4.88
C ASN A 375 -43.68 -18.68 -5.90
N ALA A 376 -43.26 -19.28 -7.01
CA ALA A 376 -44.16 -19.89 -7.99
C ALA A 376 -44.86 -21.15 -7.44
N SER A 377 -44.18 -21.92 -6.58
CA SER A 377 -44.75 -23.15 -6.01
C SER A 377 -45.98 -22.92 -5.14
N GLN A 378 -46.14 -21.72 -4.56
CA GLN A 378 -47.36 -21.31 -3.84
C GLN A 378 -48.62 -21.35 -4.74
N TYR A 379 -48.43 -21.18 -6.05
CA TYR A 379 -49.50 -21.16 -7.05
C TYR A 379 -49.63 -22.50 -7.79
N ALA A 380 -48.59 -23.34 -7.77
CA ALA A 380 -48.59 -24.65 -8.41
C ALA A 380 -49.14 -25.78 -7.50
N ALA A 381 -49.11 -25.59 -6.18
CA ALA A 381 -49.58 -26.59 -5.22
C ALA A 381 -51.09 -26.51 -5.00
N GLY A 382 -51.88 -27.15 -5.84
CA GLY A 382 -53.24 -27.55 -5.46
C GLY A 382 -53.79 -28.68 -6.27
N ASN A 383 -53.77 -29.87 -5.67
CA ASN A 383 -54.82 -30.85 -5.93
C ASN A 383 -55.97 -30.53 -4.96
N SER A 384 -57.05 -29.95 -5.53
CA SER A 384 -58.42 -29.83 -5.01
C SER A 384 -58.76 -28.98 -3.77
N ALA A 385 -59.83 -28.16 -3.96
CA ALA A 385 -60.83 -27.64 -3.01
C ALA A 385 -60.56 -26.31 -2.24
N GLY A 386 -60.45 -25.20 -2.96
CA GLY A 386 -60.81 -23.87 -2.45
C GLY A 386 -62.17 -23.40 -3.00
N LEU A 387 -62.93 -22.60 -2.24
CA LEU A 387 -64.32 -22.14 -2.50
C LEU A 387 -64.54 -21.44 -3.88
N LEU A 388 -63.49 -21.20 -4.65
CA LEU A 388 -63.51 -20.57 -5.99
C LEU A 388 -62.48 -21.20 -6.97
N GLY A 389 -62.07 -22.46 -6.77
CA GLY A 389 -61.15 -23.16 -7.71
C GLY A 389 -59.69 -22.72 -7.65
N ARG A 390 -59.29 -21.96 -6.62
CA ARG A 390 -57.88 -21.60 -6.39
C ARG A 390 -57.17 -22.69 -5.58
N PRO A 391 -55.95 -23.10 -5.99
CA PRO A 391 -55.13 -24.04 -5.22
C PRO A 391 -54.83 -23.45 -3.82
N VAL A 392 -54.94 -24.28 -2.77
CA VAL A 392 -54.63 -23.89 -1.39
C VAL A 392 -53.38 -24.66 -0.94
N GLU A 393 -52.31 -23.94 -0.65
CA GLU A 393 -51.07 -24.48 -0.09
C GLU A 393 -51.32 -25.08 1.31
N THR A 394 -50.82 -26.29 1.59
CA THR A 394 -50.92 -26.88 2.93
C THR A 394 -50.04 -26.12 3.93
N GLN A 395 -50.44 -26.11 5.20
CA GLN A 395 -49.68 -25.42 6.25
C GLN A 395 -48.23 -25.91 6.36
N GLU A 396 -48.00 -27.21 6.18
CA GLU A 396 -46.66 -27.82 6.17
C GLU A 396 -45.81 -27.32 4.99
N LYS A 397 -46.38 -27.29 3.77
CA LYS A 397 -45.69 -26.78 2.57
C LYS A 397 -45.37 -25.30 2.72
N LYS A 398 -46.32 -24.52 3.26
CA LYS A 398 -46.12 -23.10 3.58
C LYS A 398 -44.97 -22.90 4.57
N GLN A 399 -44.93 -23.68 5.66
CA GLN A 399 -43.85 -23.60 6.65
C GLN A 399 -42.49 -23.99 6.06
N ALA A 400 -42.43 -25.09 5.30
CA ALA A 400 -41.20 -25.53 4.64
C ALA A 400 -40.68 -24.48 3.64
N ARG A 401 -41.57 -23.89 2.84
CA ARG A 401 -41.25 -22.80 1.91
C ARG A 401 -40.70 -21.58 2.64
N LEU A 402 -41.39 -21.10 3.69
CA LEU A 402 -40.93 -19.94 4.47
C LEU A 402 -39.56 -20.19 5.11
N LYS A 403 -39.34 -21.37 5.69
CA LYS A 403 -38.04 -21.76 6.25
C LYS A 403 -36.95 -21.73 5.18
N ARG A 404 -37.18 -22.35 4.02
CA ARG A 404 -36.20 -22.38 2.93
C ARG A 404 -35.91 -20.98 2.37
N THR A 405 -36.93 -20.13 2.22
CA THR A 405 -36.76 -18.73 1.82
C THR A 405 -35.90 -17.95 2.84
N GLN A 406 -36.10 -18.18 4.14
CA GLN A 406 -35.25 -17.57 5.18
C GLN A 406 -33.80 -18.04 5.11
N GLU A 407 -33.56 -19.34 4.92
CA GLU A 407 -32.21 -19.91 4.74
C GLU A 407 -31.51 -19.30 3.51
N LEU A 408 -32.20 -19.21 2.37
CA LEU A 408 -31.68 -18.60 1.15
C LEU A 408 -31.36 -17.11 1.32
N ASN A 409 -32.20 -16.38 2.08
CA ASN A 409 -31.91 -14.98 2.41
C ASN A 409 -30.67 -14.88 3.30
N ALA A 410 -30.55 -15.70 4.34
CA ALA A 410 -29.39 -15.71 5.22
C ALA A 410 -28.10 -16.04 4.44
N GLU A 411 -28.15 -17.02 3.54
CA GLU A 411 -27.03 -17.36 2.66
C GLU A 411 -26.64 -16.19 1.75
N ARG A 412 -27.63 -15.52 1.14
CA ARG A 412 -27.38 -14.33 0.30
C ARG A 412 -26.72 -13.20 1.08
N GLU A 413 -27.22 -12.90 2.29
CA GLU A 413 -26.64 -11.85 3.13
C GLU A 413 -25.22 -12.21 3.59
N ALA A 414 -24.96 -13.48 3.93
CA ALA A 414 -23.61 -13.95 4.27
C ALA A 414 -22.64 -13.81 3.09
N LEU A 415 -23.03 -14.27 1.90
CA LEU A 415 -22.21 -14.14 0.68
C LEU A 415 -21.91 -12.66 0.37
N ARG A 416 -22.89 -11.77 0.51
CA ARG A 416 -22.69 -10.33 0.29
C ARG A 416 -21.82 -9.67 1.36
N ALA A 417 -21.92 -10.11 2.61
CA ALA A 417 -21.06 -9.61 3.68
C ALA A 417 -19.58 -9.95 3.41
N GLU A 418 -19.31 -11.14 2.88
CA GLU A 418 -17.95 -11.61 2.61
C GLU A 418 -17.38 -11.13 1.27
N LEU A 419 -18.17 -11.26 0.19
CA LEU A 419 -17.72 -11.09 -1.19
C LEU A 419 -18.43 -9.97 -1.94
N GLY A 420 -19.39 -9.27 -1.31
CA GLY A 420 -20.17 -8.21 -1.96
C GLY A 420 -19.33 -7.03 -2.44
N TRP A 421 -18.13 -6.84 -1.91
CA TRP A 421 -17.17 -5.85 -2.40
C TRP A 421 -16.74 -6.12 -3.86
N LEU A 422 -16.84 -7.36 -4.35
CA LEU A 422 -16.59 -7.70 -5.76
C LEU A 422 -17.63 -7.10 -6.72
N GLU A 423 -18.84 -6.80 -6.25
CA GLU A 423 -19.83 -6.07 -7.05
C GLU A 423 -19.31 -4.65 -7.38
N GLU A 424 -18.54 -4.03 -6.48
CA GLU A 424 -17.90 -2.73 -6.74
C GLU A 424 -16.81 -2.85 -7.81
N VAL A 425 -16.05 -3.95 -7.81
CA VAL A 425 -15.05 -4.26 -8.84
C VAL A 425 -15.72 -4.40 -10.21
N ASP A 426 -16.83 -5.15 -10.28
CA ASP A 426 -17.57 -5.33 -11.53
C ASP A 426 -18.20 -4.02 -12.03
N ASN A 427 -18.76 -3.22 -11.12
CA ASN A 427 -19.32 -1.91 -11.44
C ASN A 427 -18.25 -0.98 -12.04
N GLU A 428 -17.05 -0.96 -11.45
CA GLU A 428 -15.91 -0.21 -11.98
C GLU A 428 -15.52 -0.71 -13.37
N ALA A 429 -15.33 -2.03 -13.53
CA ALA A 429 -14.96 -2.62 -14.81
C ALA A 429 -15.98 -2.29 -15.93
N ARG A 430 -17.28 -2.38 -15.63
CA ARG A 430 -18.36 -2.02 -16.56
C ARG A 430 -18.35 -0.53 -16.88
N SER A 431 -18.13 0.32 -15.89
CA SER A 431 -18.02 1.76 -16.07
C SER A 431 -16.87 2.09 -17.04
N MET A 432 -15.68 1.53 -16.80
CA MET A 432 -14.51 1.71 -17.66
C MET A 432 -14.76 1.21 -19.09
N ARG A 433 -15.36 0.02 -19.24
CA ARG A 433 -15.70 -0.55 -20.54
C ARG A 433 -16.70 0.32 -21.31
N SER A 434 -17.72 0.84 -20.63
CA SER A 434 -18.72 1.74 -21.23
C SER A 434 -18.14 3.09 -21.63
N GLY A 435 -17.24 3.64 -20.79
CA GLY A 435 -16.50 4.86 -21.07
C GLY A 435 -15.65 4.71 -22.33
N ARG A 436 -14.98 3.56 -22.50
CA ARG A 436 -14.24 3.24 -23.73
C ARG A 436 -15.14 3.25 -24.97
N THR A 437 -16.33 2.66 -24.91
CA THR A 437 -17.28 2.65 -26.03
C THR A 437 -17.75 4.06 -26.39
N ARG A 438 -17.95 4.92 -25.40
CA ARG A 438 -18.46 6.29 -25.58
C ARG A 438 -17.38 7.28 -26.03
N ASP A 439 -16.23 7.27 -25.36
CA ASP A 439 -15.23 8.34 -25.45
C ASP A 439 -13.90 7.88 -26.09
N GLY A 440 -13.81 6.60 -26.49
CA GLY A 440 -12.62 6.02 -27.11
C GLY A 440 -11.38 6.17 -26.23
N TYR A 441 -10.28 6.67 -26.80
CA TYR A 441 -9.03 6.87 -26.07
C TYR A 441 -9.07 8.00 -25.03
N ARG A 442 -10.04 8.93 -25.15
CA ARG A 442 -10.19 10.03 -24.19
C ARG A 442 -10.64 9.52 -22.82
N ALA A 443 -11.27 8.34 -22.76
CA ALA A 443 -11.69 7.71 -21.50
C ALA A 443 -10.52 7.35 -20.57
N ALA A 444 -9.40 6.87 -21.14
CA ALA A 444 -8.22 6.49 -20.35
C ALA A 444 -7.10 7.55 -20.36
N GLY A 445 -7.32 8.69 -21.02
CA GLY A 445 -6.37 9.79 -21.11
C GLY A 445 -5.25 9.60 -22.14
N THR A 446 -4.61 8.42 -22.20
CA THR A 446 -3.50 8.15 -23.15
C THR A 446 -3.66 6.84 -23.94
N PRO A 447 -3.08 6.73 -25.15
CA PRO A 447 -3.07 5.47 -25.90
C PRO A 447 -2.42 4.30 -25.15
N GLN A 448 -1.36 4.54 -24.36
CA GLN A 448 -0.75 3.49 -23.54
C GLN A 448 -1.69 3.03 -22.42
N GLN A 449 -2.38 3.96 -21.76
CA GLN A 449 -3.34 3.61 -20.71
C GLN A 449 -4.56 2.86 -21.29
N MET A 450 -4.96 3.17 -22.51
CA MET A 450 -5.97 2.38 -23.22
C MET A 450 -5.55 0.93 -23.45
N GLN A 451 -4.27 0.66 -23.75
CA GLN A 451 -3.75 -0.71 -23.88
C GLN A 451 -3.76 -1.44 -22.53
N VAL A 452 -3.41 -0.75 -21.44
CA VAL A 452 -3.54 -1.28 -20.08
C VAL A 452 -4.98 -1.70 -19.79
N TRP A 453 -5.96 -0.82 -20.06
CA TRP A 453 -7.37 -1.12 -19.88
C TRP A 453 -7.83 -2.28 -20.77
N GLN A 454 -7.40 -2.33 -22.03
CA GLN A 454 -7.74 -3.41 -22.95
C GLN A 454 -7.31 -4.78 -22.38
N VAL A 455 -6.08 -4.87 -21.88
CA VAL A 455 -5.55 -6.11 -21.30
C VAL A 455 -6.32 -6.49 -20.03
N LEU A 456 -6.45 -5.57 -19.07
CA LEU A 456 -7.10 -5.90 -17.79
C LEU A 456 -8.60 -6.18 -17.94
N LEU A 457 -9.30 -5.43 -18.79
CA LEU A 457 -10.75 -5.60 -18.97
C LEU A 457 -11.08 -6.76 -19.90
N GLU A 458 -10.51 -6.81 -21.11
CA GLU A 458 -10.99 -7.76 -22.14
C GLU A 458 -10.25 -9.10 -22.08
N GLU A 459 -8.97 -9.11 -21.68
CA GLU A 459 -8.18 -10.35 -21.60
C GLU A 459 -8.24 -11.03 -20.23
N GLU A 460 -8.60 -10.29 -19.18
CA GLU A 460 -8.68 -10.83 -17.81
C GLU A 460 -10.10 -10.73 -17.23
N TRP A 461 -10.70 -9.54 -17.06
CA TRP A 461 -11.97 -9.42 -16.32
C TRP A 461 -13.21 -9.91 -17.08
N PHE A 462 -13.39 -9.57 -18.36
CA PHE A 462 -14.57 -9.89 -19.17
C PHE A 462 -14.36 -11.08 -20.10
N LYS A 463 -13.18 -11.70 -20.06
CA LYS A 463 -12.90 -12.91 -20.83
C LYS A 463 -13.86 -14.02 -20.39
N GLU A 464 -14.52 -14.64 -21.37
CA GLU A 464 -15.52 -15.69 -21.14
C GLU A 464 -14.89 -16.91 -20.48
N GLN A 465 -13.77 -17.38 -21.04
CA GLN A 465 -12.97 -18.46 -20.49
C GLN A 465 -11.65 -17.92 -19.92
N LEU A 466 -11.60 -17.79 -18.60
CA LEU A 466 -10.39 -17.36 -17.90
C LEU A 466 -9.28 -18.39 -18.08
N SER A 467 -8.06 -17.89 -18.27
CA SER A 467 -6.88 -18.73 -18.17
C SER A 467 -6.74 -19.22 -16.73
N PRO A 468 -6.30 -20.48 -16.50
CA PRO A 468 -6.13 -20.97 -15.14
C PRO A 468 -5.06 -20.16 -14.41
N LEU A 469 -5.26 -19.98 -13.11
CA LEU A 469 -4.27 -19.40 -12.21
C LEU A 469 -3.65 -20.54 -11.38
N PRO A 470 -2.31 -20.60 -11.22
CA PRO A 470 -1.71 -21.62 -10.37
C PRO A 470 -2.30 -21.57 -8.94
N PRO A 471 -2.63 -22.71 -8.32
CA PRO A 471 -3.25 -22.72 -6.98
C PRO A 471 -2.44 -21.94 -5.94
N GLU A 472 -1.11 -22.00 -6.00
CA GLU A 472 -0.22 -21.25 -5.12
C GLU A 472 -0.38 -19.74 -5.24
N VAL A 473 -0.68 -19.24 -6.44
CA VAL A 473 -0.91 -17.82 -6.67
C VAL A 473 -2.25 -17.40 -6.08
N SER A 474 -3.29 -18.23 -6.23
CA SER A 474 -4.58 -18.00 -5.58
C SER A 474 -4.47 -17.99 -4.06
N LEU A 475 -3.71 -18.93 -3.47
CA LEU A 475 -3.44 -18.98 -2.03
C LEU A 475 -2.69 -17.73 -1.55
N LEU A 476 -1.72 -17.25 -2.33
CA LEU A 476 -0.98 -16.03 -1.99
C LEU A 476 -1.91 -14.81 -1.94
N PHE A 477 -2.77 -14.64 -2.94
CA PHE A 477 -3.74 -13.53 -2.96
C PHE A 477 -4.79 -13.64 -1.83
N GLY A 478 -5.28 -14.84 -1.56
CA GLY A 478 -6.28 -15.08 -0.53
C GLY A 478 -5.77 -14.87 0.89
N HIS A 479 -4.52 -15.28 1.17
CA HIS A 479 -4.02 -15.38 2.55
C HIS A 479 -3.00 -14.31 2.96
N PHE A 480 -2.21 -13.78 2.00
CA PHE A 480 -1.03 -12.95 2.32
C PHE A 480 -1.03 -11.55 1.67
N ILE A 481 -1.66 -11.33 0.53
CA ILE A 481 -1.61 -10.04 -0.20
C ILE A 481 -2.70 -9.10 0.27
N HIS A 482 -2.33 -7.94 0.80
CA HIS A 482 -3.27 -6.95 1.34
C HIS A 482 -3.76 -6.01 0.24
N ASP A 483 -4.92 -6.32 -0.34
CA ASP A 483 -5.41 -5.74 -1.61
C ASP A 483 -6.82 -5.14 -1.56
N GLN A 484 -7.60 -5.45 -0.52
CA GLN A 484 -8.87 -4.79 -0.25
C GLN A 484 -8.65 -3.29 -0.04
N LEU A 485 -9.42 -2.48 -0.75
CA LEU A 485 -9.51 -1.06 -0.44
C LEU A 485 -10.25 -0.99 0.91
N VAL A 486 -9.53 -0.80 2.02
CA VAL A 486 -10.18 -0.61 3.33
C VAL A 486 -10.98 0.67 3.26
N GLN A 487 -12.26 0.55 2.96
CA GLN A 487 -13.20 1.66 2.83
C GLN A 487 -14.28 1.49 3.89
N SER A 488 -14.19 2.27 4.95
CA SER A 488 -15.38 2.63 5.72
C SER A 488 -16.39 3.33 4.79
N LEU A 489 -17.69 3.24 5.12
CA LEU A 489 -18.76 3.95 4.39
C LEU A 489 -18.48 5.48 4.27
N ALA A 490 -17.75 6.07 5.23
CA ALA A 490 -17.31 7.47 5.19
C ALA A 490 -16.16 7.73 4.19
N GLN A 491 -15.34 6.72 3.89
CA GLN A 491 -14.28 6.80 2.87
C GLN A 491 -14.81 6.55 1.45
N ARG A 492 -15.97 5.88 1.30
CA ARG A 492 -16.64 5.69 -0.01
C ARG A 492 -17.05 7.02 -0.67
N SER A 493 -17.46 8.02 0.11
CA SER A 493 -17.74 9.37 -0.41
C SER A 493 -16.48 10.14 -0.81
N VAL A 494 -15.31 9.70 -0.35
CA VAL A 494 -14.00 10.26 -0.74
C VAL A 494 -13.46 9.56 -1.99
N LYS A 495 -14.10 8.51 -2.52
CA LYS A 495 -13.67 7.81 -3.75
C LYS A 495 -13.59 8.74 -4.98
N SER A 496 -14.40 9.80 -5.02
CA SER A 496 -14.28 10.86 -6.05
C SER A 496 -13.08 11.79 -5.86
N VAL A 497 -12.38 11.69 -4.72
CA VAL A 497 -11.24 12.52 -4.31
C VAL A 497 -9.96 11.68 -4.08
N SER A 498 -10.08 10.39 -3.76
CA SER A 498 -8.96 9.50 -3.39
C SER A 498 -8.37 8.68 -4.55
N GLY A 499 -9.00 8.67 -5.73
CA GLY A 499 -8.42 8.15 -6.98
C GLY A 499 -7.89 6.71 -6.94
N GLN A 500 -8.45 5.84 -6.09
CA GLN A 500 -8.06 4.43 -6.02
C GLN A 500 -9.09 3.56 -6.76
N CYS A 501 -8.70 3.05 -7.92
CA CYS A 501 -9.49 2.11 -8.72
C CYS A 501 -8.84 0.71 -8.69
N TYR A 502 -9.64 -0.35 -8.78
CA TYR A 502 -9.17 -1.74 -8.81
C TYR A 502 -8.30 -2.07 -10.00
N PHE A 503 -8.59 -1.43 -11.15
CA PHE A 503 -7.93 -1.68 -12.44
C PHE A 503 -6.77 -0.73 -12.74
N ASP A 504 -6.39 0.12 -11.79
CA ASP A 504 -5.28 1.05 -11.99
C ASP A 504 -3.92 0.38 -11.82
N ILE A 505 -2.93 0.96 -12.49
CA ILE A 505 -1.51 0.76 -12.20
C ILE A 505 -1.01 2.11 -11.69
N ARG A 506 -0.31 2.12 -10.55
CA ARG A 506 0.26 3.37 -10.03
C ARG A 506 1.13 4.10 -11.05
N GLY A 507 1.27 5.41 -10.85
CA GLY A 507 2.25 6.19 -11.60
C GLY A 507 3.68 5.69 -11.37
N ILE A 508 4.53 5.89 -12.37
CA ILE A 508 5.96 5.61 -12.31
C ILE A 508 6.64 6.93 -12.66
N ASP A 509 7.59 7.36 -11.84
CA ASP A 509 8.42 8.50 -12.17
C ASP A 509 9.51 8.08 -13.12
N LEU A 510 9.36 8.55 -14.35
CA LEU A 510 10.38 8.41 -15.37
C LEU A 510 11.49 9.40 -15.04
N LEU A 511 12.72 8.89 -15.02
CA LEU A 511 13.91 9.72 -15.07
C LEU A 511 13.91 10.37 -16.45
N GLU A 512 13.89 11.70 -16.51
CA GLU A 512 14.10 12.42 -17.77
C GLU A 512 15.46 11.96 -18.33
N GLU A 513 15.47 11.41 -19.55
CA GLU A 513 16.73 11.16 -20.24
C GLU A 513 17.43 12.51 -20.39
N GLU A 514 18.64 12.64 -19.86
CA GLU A 514 19.50 13.79 -20.16
C GLU A 514 19.51 13.96 -21.68
N GLU A 515 18.88 15.03 -22.18
CA GLU A 515 19.03 15.44 -23.56
C GLU A 515 20.52 15.56 -23.82
N LYS A 516 21.05 14.65 -24.65
CA LYS A 516 22.42 14.71 -25.13
C LYS A 516 22.56 16.00 -25.93
N SER A 517 23.03 17.07 -25.28
CA SER A 517 23.47 18.31 -25.93
C SER A 517 24.85 18.13 -26.54
#